data_AF-A0A932CV90-F1
#
_entry.id   AF-A0A932CV90-F1
#
_cell.length_a   1.000
_cell.length_b   1.000
_cell.length_c   1.000
_cell.angle_alpha   90.00
_cell.angle_beta   90.00
_cell.angle_gamma   90.00
#
_symmetry.space_group_name_H-M   'P 1'
#
loop_
_entity.id
_entity.type
_entity.pdbx_description
1 polymer ?
#
loop_
_entity_poly.entity_id
_entity_poly.type
_entity_poly.pdbx_seq_one_letter_code
_entity_poly.pdbx_strand_id
1 'polypeptide(L)'
;MKEKNDDKAIDREGQPAEADNRPVWWPRRMTRSQVARKLGKALTSVRRLEGKELHPIKDATGTHFFDPGEVDAFATIQVATMSRRQADPEGEQAAAAFEVFAAGHGVREAVIRLRRQPRVIRALHHEWLESGDLVLQRDDIRWLRKASSVWLPEASRPPQIRNAEDLLALVHTAVDVTDDLRNALTERDAELKDLERANRKLRARLEEARGSVSAHDNNTPVDSRSAPGEPR
;
A
#
# COMPACT_ATOMS: atom_id res chain seq x y z
N MET A 1 -26.18 41.74 51.85
CA MET A 1 -25.77 40.37 52.25
C MET A 1 -26.97 39.69 52.89
N LYS A 2 -27.64 38.79 52.16
CA LYS A 2 -28.71 37.93 52.67
C LYS A 2 -28.38 36.52 52.22
N GLU A 3 -27.82 35.78 53.17
CA GLU A 3 -27.49 34.37 53.12
C GLU A 3 -28.82 33.59 53.12
N LYS A 4 -29.11 32.90 52.02
CA LYS A 4 -30.21 31.95 51.92
C LYS A 4 -29.63 30.55 52.04
N ASN A 5 -29.72 29.99 53.24
CA ASN A 5 -29.89 28.56 53.43
C ASN A 5 -31.18 28.14 52.71
N ASP A 6 -31.11 27.04 51.96
CA ASP A 6 -32.24 26.13 51.76
C ASP A 6 -31.68 24.76 51.35
N ASP A 7 -31.49 23.95 52.39
CA ASP A 7 -31.77 22.53 52.48
C ASP A 7 -32.33 21.87 51.21
N LYS A 8 -31.56 20.93 50.65
CA LYS A 8 -32.14 19.75 50.00
C LYS A 8 -31.49 18.48 50.54
N ALA A 9 -32.18 17.92 51.52
CA ALA A 9 -32.41 16.49 51.74
C ALA A 9 -31.26 15.57 51.31
N ILE A 10 -30.35 15.34 52.25
CA ILE A 10 -29.60 14.09 52.34
C ILE A 10 -30.59 13.06 52.88
N ASP A 11 -30.84 12.02 52.09
CA ASP A 11 -31.85 11.00 52.40
C ASP A 11 -31.55 10.33 53.75
N ARG A 12 -32.60 10.27 54.57
CA ARG A 12 -32.58 10.07 56.02
C ARG A 12 -32.71 8.60 56.43
N GLU A 13 -32.16 7.68 55.66
CA GLU A 13 -32.19 6.25 56.03
C GLU A 13 -30.85 5.59 55.76
N GLY A 14 -30.01 5.57 56.80
CA GLY A 14 -29.00 4.54 57.00
C GLY A 14 -29.66 3.19 57.25
N GLN A 15 -30.40 2.67 56.27
CA GLN A 15 -30.65 1.25 56.19
C GLN A 15 -29.33 0.61 55.76
N PRO A 16 -28.68 -0.21 56.60
CA PRO A 16 -27.59 -1.04 56.13
C PRO A 16 -28.13 -1.82 54.95
N ALA A 17 -27.38 -1.81 53.83
CA ALA A 17 -27.68 -2.61 52.66
C ALA A 17 -28.16 -3.97 53.15
N GLU A 18 -29.47 -4.20 53.05
CA GLU A 18 -30.15 -5.38 53.54
C GLU A 18 -29.40 -6.52 52.90
N ALA A 19 -28.59 -7.21 53.72
CA ALA A 19 -27.66 -8.21 53.27
C ALA A 19 -28.52 -9.23 52.54
N ASP A 20 -28.41 -9.20 51.22
CA ASP A 20 -29.27 -9.89 50.29
C ASP A 20 -29.15 -11.39 50.57
N ASN A 21 -29.93 -11.89 51.52
CA ASN A 21 -29.93 -13.26 52.00
C ASN A 21 -30.66 -14.16 50.99
N ARG A 22 -30.52 -13.82 49.71
CA ARG A 22 -30.88 -14.68 48.60
C ARG A 22 -29.78 -15.71 48.48
N PRO A 23 -30.13 -17.00 48.43
CA PRO A 23 -29.12 -18.04 48.42
C PRO A 23 -28.22 -17.86 47.18
N VAL A 24 -26.92 -18.00 47.39
CA VAL A 24 -25.79 -17.60 46.50
C VAL A 24 -25.81 -18.22 45.09
N TRP A 25 -26.78 -19.10 44.81
CA TRP A 25 -27.03 -19.72 43.52
C TRP A 25 -28.11 -19.01 42.69
N TRP A 26 -28.68 -17.89 43.17
CA TRP A 26 -29.55 -17.08 42.33
C TRP A 26 -28.69 -16.27 41.35
N PRO A 27 -28.77 -16.54 40.03
CA PRO A 27 -28.05 -15.73 39.05
C PRO A 27 -28.46 -14.27 39.26
N ARG A 28 -27.50 -13.35 39.23
CA ARG A 28 -27.68 -11.91 39.52
C ARG A 28 -28.79 -11.32 38.65
N ARG A 29 -30.05 -11.38 39.08
CA ARG A 29 -31.18 -10.92 38.28
C ARG A 29 -31.17 -9.40 38.15
N MET A 30 -31.37 -8.87 36.93
CA MET A 30 -31.48 -7.44 36.70
C MET A 30 -32.94 -6.98 36.68
N THR A 31 -33.22 -5.82 37.25
CA THR A 31 -34.53 -5.16 37.11
C THR A 31 -34.62 -4.37 35.80
N ARG A 32 -35.84 -4.02 35.35
CA ARG A 32 -36.06 -3.16 34.17
C ARG A 32 -35.20 -1.89 34.18
N SER A 33 -35.08 -1.23 35.34
CA SER A 33 -34.31 0.01 35.49
C SER A 33 -32.81 -0.23 35.28
N GLN A 34 -32.29 -1.35 35.78
CA GLN A 34 -30.89 -1.73 35.59
C GLN A 34 -30.62 -2.11 34.13
N VAL A 35 -31.52 -2.85 33.48
CA VAL A 35 -31.43 -3.18 32.05
C VAL A 35 -31.48 -1.91 31.19
N ALA A 36 -32.39 -0.99 31.47
CA ALA A 36 -32.50 0.30 30.79
C ALA A 36 -31.19 1.09 30.86
N ARG A 37 -30.59 1.17 32.07
CA ARG A 37 -29.31 1.84 32.29
C ARG A 37 -28.18 1.15 31.53
N LYS A 38 -28.11 -0.19 31.58
CA LYS A 38 -27.05 -0.97 30.92
C LYS A 38 -27.12 -0.89 29.40
N LEU A 39 -28.32 -0.93 28.83
CA LEU A 39 -28.54 -0.81 27.38
C LEU A 39 -28.56 0.63 26.87
N GLY A 40 -28.50 1.62 27.75
CA GLY A 40 -28.66 3.04 27.38
C GLY A 40 -30.02 3.35 26.74
N LYS A 41 -31.09 2.64 27.13
CA LYS A 41 -32.44 2.78 26.55
C LYS A 41 -33.44 3.30 27.59
N ALA A 42 -34.47 3.99 27.13
CA ALA A 42 -35.61 4.35 27.98
C ALA A 42 -36.36 3.11 28.47
N LEU A 43 -36.94 3.16 29.66
CA LEU A 43 -37.67 2.05 30.29
C LEU A 43 -38.84 1.54 29.44
N THR A 44 -39.51 2.45 28.72
CA THR A 44 -40.57 2.13 27.75
C THR A 44 -40.06 1.31 26.57
N SER A 45 -38.81 1.52 26.14
CA SER A 45 -38.18 0.72 25.08
C SER A 45 -37.85 -0.68 25.59
N VAL A 46 -37.35 -0.81 26.81
CA VAL A 46 -37.13 -2.13 27.44
C VAL A 46 -38.45 -2.92 27.48
N ARG A 47 -39.56 -2.30 27.89
CA ARG A 47 -40.89 -2.93 27.86
C ARG A 47 -41.35 -3.41 26.48
N ARG A 48 -40.90 -2.78 25.39
CA ARG A 48 -41.21 -3.22 24.01
C ARG A 48 -40.35 -4.40 23.55
N LEU A 49 -39.16 -4.56 24.15
CA LEU A 49 -38.24 -5.66 23.89
C LEU A 49 -38.63 -6.92 24.67
N GLU A 50 -39.34 -6.75 25.79
CA GLU A 50 -39.86 -7.85 26.60
C GLU A 50 -40.79 -8.76 25.77
N GLY A 51 -40.52 -10.07 25.84
CA GLY A 51 -41.28 -11.10 25.11
C GLY A 51 -40.92 -11.21 23.63
N LYS A 52 -39.94 -10.43 23.15
CA LYS A 52 -39.39 -10.56 21.78
C LYS A 52 -37.91 -10.88 21.81
N GLU A 53 -37.14 -9.98 22.40
CA GLU A 53 -35.68 -10.01 22.41
C GLU A 53 -35.14 -10.27 23.82
N LEU A 54 -35.92 -9.92 24.84
CA LEU A 54 -35.60 -10.15 26.25
C LEU A 54 -36.72 -10.96 26.90
N HIS A 55 -36.37 -11.96 27.69
CA HIS A 55 -37.31 -12.92 28.26
C HIS A 55 -37.33 -12.83 29.79
N PRO A 56 -38.00 -11.81 30.36
CA PRO A 56 -38.02 -11.65 31.81
C PRO A 56 -38.82 -12.74 32.51
N ILE A 57 -38.35 -13.15 33.69
CA ILE A 57 -39.05 -14.04 34.61
C ILE A 57 -39.74 -13.19 35.67
N LYS A 58 -41.03 -13.45 35.90
CA LYS A 58 -41.78 -12.80 36.99
C LYS A 58 -41.51 -13.52 38.30
N ASP A 59 -41.24 -12.76 39.35
CA ASP A 59 -41.17 -13.26 40.73
C ASP A 59 -42.57 -13.34 41.38
N ALA A 60 -42.68 -13.94 42.56
CA ALA A 60 -43.91 -14.05 43.34
C ALA A 60 -44.57 -12.68 43.62
N THR A 61 -43.78 -11.61 43.64
CA THR A 61 -44.25 -10.22 43.79
C THR A 61 -44.76 -9.59 42.48
N GLY A 62 -44.69 -10.29 41.34
CA GLY A 62 -45.00 -9.76 40.02
C GLY A 62 -43.91 -8.89 39.39
N THR A 63 -42.77 -8.72 40.08
CA THR A 63 -41.62 -7.97 39.57
C THR A 63 -40.93 -8.74 38.45
N HIS A 64 -40.60 -8.07 37.35
CA HIS A 64 -39.93 -8.67 36.19
C HIS A 64 -38.41 -8.59 36.36
N PHE A 65 -37.76 -9.74 36.23
CA PHE A 65 -36.33 -9.90 36.36
C PHE A 65 -35.72 -10.48 35.09
N PHE A 66 -34.56 -9.95 34.70
CA PHE A 66 -33.83 -10.33 33.50
C PHE A 66 -32.55 -11.07 33.84
N ASP A 67 -32.13 -11.97 32.96
CA ASP A 67 -30.82 -12.60 33.01
C ASP A 67 -29.75 -11.61 32.47
N PRO A 68 -28.70 -11.28 33.23
CA PRO A 68 -27.60 -10.47 32.74
C PRO A 68 -26.97 -10.99 31.45
N GLY A 69 -26.86 -12.32 31.31
CA GLY A 69 -26.22 -12.93 30.14
C GLY A 69 -27.00 -12.67 28.86
N GLU A 70 -28.33 -12.78 28.94
CA GLU A 70 -29.23 -12.42 27.84
C GLU A 70 -29.11 -10.92 27.49
N VAL A 71 -29.09 -10.06 28.51
CA VAL A 71 -28.97 -8.61 28.32
C VAL A 71 -27.63 -8.24 27.68
N ASP A 72 -26.53 -8.91 28.06
CA ASP A 72 -25.21 -8.73 27.46
C ASP A 72 -25.17 -9.20 26.00
N ALA A 73 -25.71 -10.39 25.72
CA ALA A 73 -25.79 -10.90 24.35
C ALA A 73 -26.59 -9.94 23.44
N PHE A 74 -27.72 -9.43 23.94
CA PHE A 74 -28.52 -8.45 23.21
C PHE A 74 -27.75 -7.13 22.97
N ALA A 75 -26.99 -6.66 23.97
CA ALA A 75 -26.17 -5.46 23.83
C ALA A 75 -25.11 -5.63 22.72
N THR A 76 -24.44 -6.78 22.67
CA THR A 76 -23.45 -7.09 21.62
C THR A 76 -24.09 -7.09 20.22
N ILE A 77 -25.26 -7.71 20.07
CA ILE A 77 -25.99 -7.75 18.79
C ILE A 77 -26.42 -6.34 18.36
N GLN A 78 -26.91 -5.51 19.30
CA GLN A 78 -27.30 -4.13 19.05
C GLN A 78 -26.12 -3.31 18.50
N VAL A 79 -24.95 -3.37 19.14
CA VAL A 79 -23.76 -2.64 18.70
C VAL A 79 -23.36 -3.09 17.28
N ALA A 80 -23.29 -4.40 17.03
CA ALA A 80 -22.95 -4.93 15.71
C ALA A 80 -23.97 -4.52 14.63
N THR A 81 -25.25 -4.40 14.99
CA THR A 81 -26.32 -3.99 14.06
C THR A 81 -26.29 -2.49 13.79
N MET A 82 -26.02 -1.66 14.81
CA MET A 82 -25.91 -0.22 14.65
C MET A 82 -24.67 0.15 13.83
N SER A 83 -23.53 -0.50 14.07
CA SER A 83 -22.33 -0.33 13.26
C SER A 83 -22.57 -0.69 11.78
N ARG A 84 -23.37 -1.73 11.48
CA ARG A 84 -23.78 -2.02 10.09
C ARG A 84 -24.73 -0.98 9.50
N ARG A 85 -25.65 -0.43 10.29
CA ARG A 85 -26.57 0.62 9.80
C ARG A 85 -25.90 1.98 9.59
N GLN A 86 -24.79 2.24 10.29
CA GLN A 86 -23.97 3.44 10.15
C GLN A 86 -22.75 3.23 9.26
N ALA A 87 -22.53 2.01 8.76
CA ALA A 87 -21.52 1.79 7.74
C ALA A 87 -21.93 2.60 6.50
N ASP A 88 -21.05 3.51 6.10
CA ASP A 88 -21.21 4.25 4.86
C ASP A 88 -21.35 3.22 3.72
N PRO A 89 -22.44 3.25 2.91
CA PRO A 89 -22.57 2.35 1.77
C PRO A 89 -21.37 2.40 0.82
N GLU A 90 -20.63 3.52 0.79
CA GLU A 90 -19.36 3.62 0.07
C GLU A 90 -18.25 2.79 0.72
N GLY A 91 -18.17 2.80 2.06
CA GLY A 91 -17.21 2.03 2.84
C GLY A 91 -17.41 0.52 2.72
N GLU A 92 -18.66 0.04 2.77
CA GLU A 92 -18.95 -1.39 2.54
C GLU A 92 -18.58 -1.82 1.11
N GLN A 93 -18.80 -0.94 0.14
CA GLN A 93 -18.42 -1.21 -1.25
C GLN A 93 -16.90 -1.24 -1.43
N ALA A 94 -16.17 -0.34 -0.78
CA ALA A 94 -14.71 -0.32 -0.78
C ALA A 94 -14.14 -1.61 -0.16
N ALA A 95 -14.63 -2.00 1.02
CA ALA A 95 -14.22 -3.22 1.70
C ALA A 95 -14.43 -4.47 0.83
N ALA A 96 -15.62 -4.61 0.23
CA ALA A 96 -15.91 -5.74 -0.66
C ALA A 96 -15.02 -5.77 -1.92
N ALA A 97 -14.63 -4.60 -2.46
CA ALA A 97 -13.68 -4.52 -3.56
C ALA A 97 -12.26 -4.93 -3.13
N PHE A 98 -11.81 -4.46 -1.97
CA PHE A 98 -10.49 -4.78 -1.45
C PHE A 98 -10.34 -6.27 -1.14
N GLU A 99 -11.38 -6.93 -0.63
CA GLU A 99 -11.37 -8.39 -0.45
C GLU A 99 -11.15 -9.14 -1.78
N VAL A 100 -11.78 -8.68 -2.87
CA VAL A 100 -11.59 -9.29 -4.20
C VAL A 100 -10.16 -9.06 -4.71
N PHE A 101 -9.60 -7.88 -4.50
CA PHE A 101 -8.23 -7.55 -4.91
C PHE A 101 -7.18 -8.29 -4.07
N ALA A 102 -7.38 -8.39 -2.76
CA ALA A 102 -6.52 -9.16 -1.85
C ALA A 102 -6.49 -10.65 -2.20
N ALA A 103 -7.59 -11.20 -2.74
CA ALA A 103 -7.64 -12.55 -3.29
C ALA A 103 -6.90 -12.70 -4.65
N GLY A 104 -6.25 -11.66 -5.16
CA GLY A 104 -5.47 -11.66 -6.39
C GLY A 104 -6.29 -11.49 -7.67
N HIS A 105 -7.58 -11.16 -7.56
CA HIS A 105 -8.42 -10.94 -8.73
C HIS A 105 -8.31 -9.51 -9.25
N GLY A 106 -8.30 -9.35 -10.57
CA GLY A 106 -8.24 -8.03 -11.21
C GLY A 106 -9.58 -7.29 -11.29
N VAL A 107 -9.54 -6.04 -11.74
CA VAL A 107 -10.68 -5.12 -11.92
C VAL A 107 -11.88 -5.78 -12.65
N ARG A 108 -11.63 -6.59 -13.69
CA ARG A 108 -12.70 -7.27 -14.45
C ARG A 108 -13.55 -8.19 -13.57
N GLU A 109 -12.89 -9.00 -12.75
CA GLU A 109 -13.56 -9.98 -11.89
C GLU A 109 -14.32 -9.28 -10.76
N ALA A 110 -13.75 -8.21 -10.21
CA ALA A 110 -14.41 -7.37 -9.21
C ALA A 110 -15.69 -6.72 -9.77
N VAL A 111 -15.68 -6.21 -11.01
CA VAL A 111 -16.90 -5.70 -11.67
C VAL A 111 -17.96 -6.79 -11.80
N ILE A 112 -17.58 -8.01 -12.19
CA ILE A 112 -18.52 -9.13 -12.36
C ILE A 112 -19.13 -9.53 -11.00
N ARG A 113 -18.30 -9.71 -9.97
CA ARG A 113 -18.76 -10.13 -8.64
C ARG A 113 -19.60 -9.07 -7.93
N LEU A 114 -19.15 -7.83 -7.93
CA LEU A 114 -19.80 -6.75 -7.17
C LEU A 114 -20.93 -6.07 -7.95
N ARG A 115 -21.04 -6.33 -9.26
CA ARG A 115 -22.02 -5.73 -10.17
C ARG A 115 -22.02 -4.19 -10.11
N ARG A 116 -20.84 -3.60 -9.93
CA ARG A 116 -20.64 -2.15 -9.87
C ARG A 116 -20.09 -1.63 -11.19
N GLN A 117 -20.25 -0.32 -11.41
CA GLN A 117 -19.73 0.32 -12.62
C GLN A 117 -18.19 0.22 -12.66
N PRO A 118 -17.58 -0.06 -13.83
CA PRO A 118 -16.13 -0.16 -13.96
C PRO A 118 -15.36 1.08 -13.48
N ARG A 119 -15.94 2.28 -13.63
CA ARG A 119 -15.31 3.54 -13.17
C ARG A 119 -15.05 3.52 -11.65
N VAL A 120 -16.02 3.05 -10.87
CA VAL A 120 -15.91 3.01 -9.40
C VAL A 120 -14.92 1.94 -8.96
N ILE A 121 -14.96 0.75 -9.57
CA ILE A 121 -14.01 -0.33 -9.25
C ILE A 121 -12.58 0.06 -9.62
N ARG A 122 -12.36 0.80 -10.72
CA ARG A 122 -11.03 1.33 -11.07
C ARG A 122 -10.53 2.34 -10.05
N ALA A 123 -11.38 3.25 -9.58
CA ALA A 123 -11.01 4.22 -8.55
C ALA A 123 -10.58 3.50 -7.25
N LEU A 124 -11.38 2.54 -6.79
CA LEU A 124 -11.06 1.72 -5.61
C LEU A 124 -9.78 0.89 -5.81
N HIS A 125 -9.55 0.35 -7.01
CA HIS A 125 -8.31 -0.37 -7.30
C HIS A 125 -7.07 0.55 -7.23
N HIS A 126 -7.18 1.80 -7.69
CA HIS A 126 -6.11 2.78 -7.53
C HIS A 126 -5.85 3.09 -6.05
N GLU A 127 -6.90 3.35 -5.28
CA GLU A 127 -6.80 3.60 -3.84
C GLU A 127 -6.19 2.40 -3.09
N TRP A 128 -6.54 1.17 -3.48
CA TRP A 128 -5.95 -0.05 -2.94
C TRP A 128 -4.45 -0.16 -3.24
N LEU A 129 -4.02 0.16 -4.46
CA LEU A 129 -2.60 0.19 -4.84
C LEU A 129 -1.83 1.28 -4.09
N GLU A 130 -2.44 2.45 -3.88
CA GLU A 130 -1.85 3.55 -3.11
C GLU A 130 -1.74 3.24 -1.62
N SER A 131 -2.62 2.39 -1.09
CA SER A 131 -2.64 1.98 0.31
C SER A 131 -1.50 1.03 0.71
N GLY A 132 -0.68 0.57 -0.26
CA GLY A 132 0.70 0.17 0.03
C GLY A 132 0.98 -1.32 0.21
N ASP A 133 0.02 -2.22 0.00
CA ASP A 133 0.34 -3.65 -0.12
C ASP A 133 0.72 -3.98 -1.57
N LEU A 134 2.03 -3.99 -1.84
CA LEU A 134 2.56 -4.45 -3.12
C LEU A 134 2.36 -5.98 -3.22
N VAL A 135 1.20 -6.40 -3.73
CA VAL A 135 0.92 -7.81 -4.01
C VAL A 135 1.53 -8.17 -5.37
N LEU A 136 2.74 -8.73 -5.35
CA LEU A 136 3.35 -9.30 -6.55
C LEU A 136 2.78 -10.69 -6.80
N GLN A 137 2.25 -10.92 -8.00
CA GLN A 137 1.79 -12.25 -8.38
C GLN A 137 2.97 -13.18 -8.61
N ARG A 138 2.72 -14.49 -8.52
CA ARG A 138 3.75 -15.52 -8.76
C ARG A 138 4.40 -15.41 -10.14
N ASP A 139 3.63 -14.95 -11.13
CA ASP A 139 4.13 -14.74 -12.48
C ASP A 139 4.98 -13.47 -12.59
N ASP A 140 4.68 -12.41 -11.83
CA ASP A 140 5.53 -11.22 -11.73
C ASP A 140 6.89 -11.58 -11.11
N ILE A 141 6.90 -12.38 -10.03
CA ILE A 141 8.15 -12.86 -9.40
C ILE A 141 8.94 -13.74 -10.37
N ARG A 142 8.26 -14.59 -11.16
CA ARG A 142 8.92 -15.44 -12.16
C ARG A 142 9.53 -14.60 -13.28
N TRP A 143 8.78 -13.60 -13.77
CA TRP A 143 9.26 -12.67 -14.78
C TRP A 143 10.45 -11.86 -14.25
N LEU A 144 10.36 -11.30 -13.04
CA LEU A 144 11.45 -10.55 -12.39
C LEU A 144 12.71 -11.41 -12.25
N ARG A 145 12.57 -12.68 -11.85
CA ARG A 145 13.70 -13.62 -11.78
C ARG A 145 14.31 -13.90 -13.16
N LYS A 146 13.48 -14.02 -14.19
CA LYS A 146 13.96 -14.22 -15.56
C LYS A 146 14.66 -12.96 -16.07
N ALA A 147 14.08 -11.79 -15.89
CA ALA A 147 14.67 -10.51 -16.30
C ALA A 147 15.99 -10.23 -15.58
N SER A 148 16.04 -10.48 -14.26
CA SER A 148 17.27 -10.31 -13.48
C SER A 148 18.39 -11.24 -13.97
N SER A 149 18.08 -12.45 -14.42
CA SER A 149 19.10 -13.34 -14.99
C SER A 149 19.74 -12.81 -16.28
N VAL A 150 19.04 -11.96 -17.05
CA VAL A 150 19.56 -11.41 -18.31
C VAL A 150 20.47 -10.21 -18.06
N TRP A 151 20.12 -9.36 -17.10
CA TRP A 151 20.77 -8.06 -16.93
C TRP A 151 21.72 -7.96 -15.74
N LEU A 152 21.59 -8.83 -14.74
CA LEU A 152 22.47 -8.83 -13.56
C LEU A 152 23.60 -9.85 -13.71
N PRO A 153 24.85 -9.43 -13.40
CA PRO A 153 25.98 -10.35 -13.24
C PRO A 153 25.63 -11.45 -12.23
N GLU A 154 26.12 -12.68 -12.47
CA GLU A 154 25.87 -13.85 -11.60
C GLU A 154 26.13 -13.53 -10.11
N ALA A 155 27.19 -12.77 -9.83
CA ALA A 155 27.61 -12.37 -8.48
C ALA A 155 26.64 -11.39 -7.78
N SER A 156 25.84 -10.64 -8.55
CA SER A 156 24.90 -9.64 -8.03
C SER A 156 23.47 -10.17 -7.98
N ARG A 157 23.24 -11.44 -8.34
CA ARG A 157 21.90 -12.04 -8.30
C ARG A 157 21.57 -12.44 -6.85
N PRO A 158 20.43 -11.99 -6.31
CA PRO A 158 19.97 -12.53 -5.04
C PRO A 158 19.67 -14.04 -5.20
N PRO A 159 20.12 -14.89 -4.25
CA PRO A 159 20.02 -16.34 -4.39
C PRO A 159 18.57 -16.82 -4.44
N GLN A 160 17.65 -16.10 -3.81
CA GLN A 160 16.23 -16.37 -3.89
C GLN A 160 15.42 -15.15 -3.45
N ILE A 161 14.43 -14.76 -4.25
CA ILE A 161 13.42 -13.78 -3.83
C ILE A 161 12.39 -14.52 -2.98
N ARG A 162 12.39 -14.29 -1.67
CA ARG A 162 11.49 -14.92 -0.70
C ARG A 162 10.50 -13.95 -0.09
N ASN A 163 10.88 -12.68 0.03
CA ASN A 163 10.05 -11.63 0.63
C ASN A 163 10.18 -10.29 -0.12
N ALA A 164 9.46 -9.28 0.36
CA ALA A 164 9.48 -7.93 -0.21
C ALA A 164 10.84 -7.23 -0.07
N GLU A 165 11.61 -7.54 0.97
CA GLU A 165 12.95 -6.99 1.19
C GLU A 165 13.93 -7.47 0.11
N ASP A 166 13.87 -8.76 -0.26
CA ASP A 166 14.66 -9.31 -1.36
C ASP A 166 14.32 -8.65 -2.71
N LEU A 167 13.05 -8.27 -2.91
CA LEU A 167 12.61 -7.55 -4.11
C LEU A 167 13.12 -6.12 -4.14
N LEU A 168 13.03 -5.41 -3.02
CA LEU A 168 13.58 -4.06 -2.91
C LEU A 168 15.09 -4.09 -3.12
N ALA A 169 15.80 -5.05 -2.53
CA ALA A 169 17.23 -5.24 -2.75
C ALA A 169 17.55 -5.51 -4.23
N LEU A 170 16.74 -6.34 -4.91
CA LEU A 170 16.88 -6.57 -6.34
C LEU A 170 16.66 -5.29 -7.17
N VAL A 171 15.64 -4.51 -6.83
CA VAL A 171 15.33 -3.24 -7.51
C VAL A 171 16.47 -2.25 -7.32
N HIS A 172 16.97 -2.08 -6.10
CA HIS A 172 18.13 -1.21 -5.84
C HIS A 172 19.35 -1.66 -6.62
N THR A 173 19.65 -2.96 -6.62
CA THR A 173 20.78 -3.50 -7.39
C THR A 173 20.61 -3.25 -8.89
N ALA A 174 19.39 -3.37 -9.41
CA ALA A 174 19.11 -3.07 -10.81
C ALA A 174 19.29 -1.57 -11.12
N VAL A 175 18.89 -0.68 -10.21
CA VAL A 175 19.10 0.78 -10.34
C VAL A 175 20.60 1.09 -10.37
N ASP A 176 21.36 0.55 -9.42
CA ASP A 176 22.82 0.76 -9.36
C ASP A 176 23.50 0.30 -10.64
N VAL A 177 23.16 -0.89 -11.16
CA VAL A 177 23.69 -1.39 -12.43
C VAL A 177 23.32 -0.48 -13.61
N THR A 178 22.10 0.06 -13.64
CA THR A 178 21.73 1.00 -14.72
C THR A 178 22.49 2.32 -14.64
N ASP A 179 22.80 2.82 -13.45
CA ASP A 179 23.58 4.03 -13.26
C ASP A 179 25.05 3.79 -13.62
N ASP A 180 25.63 2.64 -13.24
CA ASP A 180 26.97 2.23 -13.66
C ASP A 180 27.08 2.13 -15.19
N LEU A 181 26.10 1.50 -15.85
CA LEU A 181 26.05 1.41 -17.31
C LEU A 181 25.93 2.79 -17.96
N ARG A 182 25.13 3.69 -17.38
CA ARG A 182 25.01 5.08 -17.87
C ARG A 182 26.35 5.81 -17.76
N ASN A 183 27.03 5.69 -16.63
CA ASN A 183 28.34 6.30 -16.41
C ASN A 183 29.39 5.73 -17.39
N ALA A 184 29.45 4.41 -17.57
CA ALA A 184 30.34 3.77 -18.52
C ALA A 184 30.09 4.22 -19.97
N LEU A 185 28.83 4.38 -20.37
CA LEU A 185 28.48 4.93 -21.69
C LEU A 185 28.98 6.37 -21.85
N THR A 186 28.83 7.21 -20.82
CA THR A 186 29.34 8.59 -20.88
C THR A 186 30.86 8.67 -20.97
N GLU A 187 31.58 7.75 -20.30
CA GLU A 187 33.04 7.65 -20.39
C GLU A 187 33.49 7.19 -21.79
N ARG A 188 32.84 6.15 -22.34
CA ARG A 188 33.11 5.68 -23.70
C ARG A 188 32.83 6.75 -24.75
N ASP A 189 31.77 7.54 -24.60
CA ASP A 189 31.48 8.67 -25.48
C ASP A 189 32.55 9.77 -25.41
N ALA A 190 33.12 10.01 -24.23
CA ALA A 190 34.23 10.95 -24.06
C ALA A 190 35.50 10.44 -24.76
N GLU A 191 35.85 9.16 -24.57
CA GLU A 191 36.98 8.52 -25.24
C GLU A 191 36.84 8.54 -26.76
N LEU A 192 35.64 8.25 -27.29
CA LEU A 192 35.37 8.31 -28.73
C LEU A 192 35.61 9.72 -29.28
N LYS A 193 35.16 10.76 -28.58
CA LYS A 193 35.42 12.16 -28.97
C LYS A 193 36.91 12.48 -28.97
N ASP A 194 37.68 11.97 -28.02
CA ASP A 194 39.13 12.17 -27.97
C ASP A 194 39.86 11.44 -29.08
N LEU A 195 39.46 10.20 -29.40
CA LEU A 195 39.96 9.45 -30.54
C LEU A 195 39.65 10.16 -31.87
N GLU A 196 38.43 10.70 -32.02
CA GLU A 196 38.07 11.50 -33.20
C GLU A 196 38.93 12.76 -33.32
N ARG A 197 39.20 13.47 -32.21
CA ARG A 197 40.11 14.62 -32.19
C ARG A 197 41.53 14.20 -32.59
N ALA A 198 42.03 13.07 -32.09
CA ALA A 198 43.35 12.55 -32.44
C ALA A 198 43.43 12.17 -33.92
N ASN A 199 42.41 11.48 -34.44
CA ASN A 199 42.34 11.09 -35.85
C ASN A 199 42.31 12.33 -36.78
N ARG A 200 41.51 13.35 -36.43
CA ARG A 200 41.51 14.64 -37.15
C ARG A 200 42.90 15.28 -37.19
N LYS A 201 43.65 15.28 -36.08
CA LYS A 201 45.03 15.81 -36.03
C LYS A 201 45.98 15.01 -36.90
N LEU A 202 45.90 13.68 -36.89
CA LEU A 202 46.73 12.82 -37.74
C LEU A 202 46.45 13.05 -39.22
N ARG A 203 45.17 13.18 -39.61
CA ARG A 203 44.79 13.52 -40.99
C ARG A 203 45.35 14.88 -41.42
N ALA A 204 45.26 15.90 -40.56
CA ALA A 204 45.84 17.21 -40.86
C ALA A 204 47.36 17.15 -41.07
N ARG A 205 48.08 16.39 -40.24
CA ARG A 205 49.54 16.16 -40.39
C ARG A 205 49.90 15.42 -41.68
N LEU A 206 49.10 14.43 -42.06
CA LEU A 206 49.31 13.69 -43.30
C LEU A 206 49.12 14.59 -44.53
N GLU A 207 48.11 15.46 -44.52
CA GLU A 207 47.91 16.44 -45.60
C GLU A 207 49.04 17.48 -45.68
N GLU A 208 49.54 17.97 -44.53
CA GLU A 208 50.70 18.85 -44.47
C GLU A 208 51.96 18.18 -45.03
N ALA A 209 52.23 16.93 -44.63
CA ALA A 209 53.35 16.15 -45.15
C ALA A 209 53.21 15.83 -46.65
N ARG A 210 51.99 15.58 -47.12
CA ARG A 210 51.73 15.39 -48.55
C ARG A 210 51.97 16.67 -49.35
N GLY A 211 51.58 17.81 -48.80
CA GLY A 211 51.84 19.13 -49.39
C GLY A 211 53.34 19.45 -49.50
N SER A 212 54.13 19.12 -48.48
CA SER A 212 55.58 19.37 -48.49
C SER A 212 56.34 18.48 -49.48
N VAL A 213 55.93 17.22 -49.65
CA VAL A 213 56.51 16.31 -50.67
C VAL A 213 56.23 16.83 -52.09
N SER A 214 54.99 17.26 -52.38
CA SER A 214 54.63 17.84 -53.69
C SER A 214 55.41 19.12 -54.01
N ALA A 215 55.70 19.94 -53.01
CA ALA A 215 56.54 21.14 -53.18
C ALA A 215 58.01 20.82 -53.48
N HIS A 216 58.51 19.67 -53.01
CA HIS A 216 59.89 19.24 -53.28
C HIS A 216 60.05 18.74 -54.72
N ASP A 217 59.10 17.95 -55.25
CA ASP A 217 59.19 17.39 -56.61
C ASP A 217 59.13 18.48 -57.70
N ASN A 218 58.30 19.53 -57.52
CA ASN A 218 58.19 20.64 -58.47
C ASN A 218 59.41 21.58 -58.51
N ASN A 219 60.35 21.44 -57.56
CA ASN A 219 61.57 22.26 -57.52
C ASN A 219 62.82 21.50 -57.97
N THR A 220 62.65 20.28 -58.52
CA THR A 220 63.74 19.61 -59.24
C THR A 220 63.96 20.39 -60.53
N PRO A 221 65.12 21.07 -60.71
CA PRO A 221 65.41 21.73 -61.97
C PRO A 221 65.45 20.62 -63.02
N VAL A 222 64.51 20.65 -63.96
CA VAL A 222 64.64 19.87 -65.19
C VAL A 222 65.90 20.41 -65.84
N ASP A 223 67.02 19.70 -65.64
CA ASP A 223 68.29 20.04 -66.27
C ASP A 223 68.13 19.71 -67.75
N SER A 224 67.67 20.70 -68.51
CA SER A 224 67.43 20.65 -69.95
C SER A 224 68.71 20.45 -70.78
N ARG A 225 69.78 19.92 -70.19
CA ARG A 225 71.06 19.66 -70.84
C ARG A 225 71.21 18.18 -71.16
N SER A 226 70.50 17.69 -72.17
CA SER A 226 70.96 16.57 -72.98
C SER A 226 70.18 16.49 -74.29
N ALA A 227 70.62 17.28 -75.27
CA ALA A 227 70.49 16.93 -76.67
C ALA A 227 71.78 16.21 -77.09
N PRO A 228 71.79 14.89 -77.31
CA PRO A 228 72.88 14.23 -78.02
C PRO A 228 72.69 14.46 -79.53
N GLY A 229 73.75 14.94 -80.16
CA GLY A 229 73.78 15.33 -81.57
C GLY A 229 73.44 14.21 -82.56
N GLU A 230 72.98 14.65 -83.72
CA GLU A 230 72.83 13.86 -84.94
C GLU A 230 74.18 13.29 -85.40
N PRO A 231 74.28 11.98 -85.68
CA PRO A 231 75.36 11.46 -86.52
C PRO A 231 74.99 11.57 -88.00
N ARG A 232 75.94 12.09 -88.79
CA ARG A 232 76.01 11.96 -90.25
C ARG A 232 76.73 10.66 -90.64
#